data_AF-A0AAX2IPX8-F1
#
_entry.id   AF-A0AAX2IPX8-F1
#
_cell.length_a   1.000
_cell.length_b   1.000
_cell.length_c   1.000
_cell.angle_alpha   90.00
_cell.angle_beta   90.00
_cell.angle_gamma   90.00
#
_symmetry.space_group_name_H-M   'P 1'
#
loop_
_entity.id
_entity.type
_entity.pdbx_description
1 polymer ?
#
loop_
_entity_poly.entity_id
_entity_poly.type
_entity_poly.pdbx_seq_one_letter_code
_entity_poly.pdbx_strand_id
1 'polypeptide(L)'
;MKNQIKSILENEIASPTKVDQFNRNHIFYDIKNIVIKSSDKQSIADLYYCFSLYEKCLSLARGNNLDLAGYWLHKIKQAHSNIPNELLQYLKILYTPCLAFYYYKRENYSASMELLSSEMNHIDMLLADNKALKLEMKLEQIINKYRILHSSKNYETSVSLATNIIDFVINNKKFNDVEDDSIHWVADGNPENYRNWVTFLVNNVVSKIELDNEMQEKEKEMIYYAIFGSISSFQNSEFIELDYSFKSLKNYYQGDIEKFLENVSKAFQKIHKLPINIQRILLNCLIKSKHIDPELGYDYMTKVLKIKLPVYQ
;
A
#
# COMPACT_ATOMS: atom_id res chain seq x y z
N MET A 1 -4.92 -7.67 31.25
CA MET A 1 -4.67 -7.67 29.80
C MET A 1 -5.84 -8.25 29.00
N LYS A 2 -6.20 -9.54 29.15
CA LYS A 2 -7.31 -10.15 28.38
C LYS A 2 -8.66 -9.40 28.50
N ASN A 3 -9.09 -9.09 29.73
CA ASN A 3 -10.33 -8.34 29.97
C ASN A 3 -10.30 -6.92 29.41
N GLN A 4 -9.11 -6.29 29.33
CA GLN A 4 -8.93 -4.97 28.76
C GLN A 4 -9.09 -5.00 27.23
N ILE A 5 -8.45 -5.96 26.56
CA ILE A 5 -8.60 -6.19 25.12
C ILE A 5 -10.07 -6.45 24.78
N LYS A 6 -10.74 -7.31 25.54
CA LYS A 6 -12.18 -7.59 25.38
C LYS A 6 -13.02 -6.32 25.44
N SER A 7 -12.88 -5.52 26.50
CA SER A 7 -13.65 -4.28 26.67
C SER A 7 -13.41 -3.27 25.54
N ILE A 8 -12.17 -3.14 25.06
CA ILE A 8 -11.85 -2.26 23.92
C ILE A 8 -12.59 -2.71 22.66
N LEU A 9 -12.58 -4.01 22.35
CA LEU A 9 -13.25 -4.55 21.17
C LEU A 9 -14.78 -4.37 21.25
N GLU A 10 -15.38 -4.68 22.40
CA GLU A 10 -16.82 -4.48 22.63
C GLU A 10 -17.24 -3.03 22.42
N ASN A 11 -16.44 -2.07 22.91
CA ASN A 11 -16.71 -0.64 22.74
C ASN A 11 -16.63 -0.21 21.27
N GLU A 12 -15.60 -0.63 20.52
CA GLU A 12 -15.47 -0.29 19.10
C GLU A 12 -16.51 -0.99 18.22
N ILE A 13 -17.00 -2.17 18.61
CA ILE A 13 -18.13 -2.83 17.93
C ILE A 13 -19.42 -2.03 18.14
N ALA A 14 -19.67 -1.57 19.37
CA ALA A 14 -20.87 -0.81 19.71
C ALA A 14 -20.86 0.60 19.10
N SER A 15 -19.70 1.26 19.05
CA SER A 15 -19.52 2.60 18.52
C SER A 15 -18.27 2.70 17.64
N PRO A 16 -18.36 2.28 16.36
CA PRO A 16 -17.20 2.25 15.46
C PRO A 16 -16.61 3.62 15.20
N THR A 17 -15.31 3.77 15.46
CA THR A 17 -14.58 4.99 15.07
C THR A 17 -14.39 5.02 13.56
N LYS A 18 -14.84 6.10 12.91
CA LYS A 18 -14.57 6.35 11.48
C LYS A 18 -13.13 6.79 11.31
N VAL A 19 -12.44 6.17 10.35
CA VAL A 19 -11.10 6.56 9.92
C VAL A 19 -11.25 7.22 8.56
N ASP A 20 -10.55 8.32 8.34
CA ASP A 20 -10.53 8.97 7.05
C ASP A 20 -10.01 8.01 5.98
N GLN A 21 -10.72 7.93 4.87
CA GLN A 21 -10.29 7.12 3.74
C GLN A 21 -9.15 7.84 3.02
N PHE A 22 -8.06 7.13 2.78
CA PHE A 22 -7.00 7.64 1.92
C PHE A 22 -7.55 7.89 0.50
N ASN A 23 -7.58 9.15 0.08
CA ASN A 23 -8.11 9.56 -1.21
C ASN A 23 -6.99 9.65 -2.26
N ARG A 24 -6.88 8.63 -3.11
CA ARG A 24 -5.88 8.58 -4.18
C ARG A 24 -6.14 9.53 -5.35
N ASN A 25 -7.37 10.05 -5.48
CA ASN A 25 -7.65 10.98 -6.57
C ASN A 25 -6.80 12.25 -6.45
N HIS A 26 -6.27 12.56 -5.25
CA HIS A 26 -5.34 13.67 -5.01
C HIS A 26 -4.13 13.64 -5.95
N ILE A 27 -3.44 12.51 -6.02
CA ILE A 27 -2.24 12.30 -6.87
C ILE A 27 -2.55 12.56 -8.35
N PHE A 28 -3.71 12.07 -8.81
CA PHE A 28 -4.19 12.33 -10.17
C PHE A 28 -4.49 13.81 -10.39
N TYR A 29 -5.16 14.46 -9.44
CA TYR A 29 -5.43 15.88 -9.50
C TYR A 29 -4.14 16.71 -9.48
N ASP A 30 -3.10 16.27 -8.77
CA ASP A 30 -1.81 16.96 -8.71
C ASP A 30 -1.07 16.89 -10.03
N ILE A 31 -0.96 15.70 -10.65
CA ILE A 31 -0.42 15.58 -12.01
C ILE A 31 -1.24 16.45 -12.95
N LYS A 32 -2.57 16.32 -12.90
CA LYS A 32 -3.46 17.11 -13.75
C LYS A 32 -3.23 18.61 -13.54
N ASN A 33 -3.06 19.09 -12.32
CA ASN A 33 -2.80 20.50 -12.02
C ASN A 33 -1.45 20.95 -12.56
N ILE A 34 -0.43 20.10 -12.53
CA ILE A 34 0.88 20.37 -13.16
C ILE A 34 0.71 20.53 -14.68
N VAL A 35 -0.03 19.62 -15.32
CA VAL A 35 -0.21 19.62 -16.78
C VAL A 35 -1.16 20.73 -17.26
N ILE A 36 -2.24 21.01 -16.53
CA ILE A 36 -3.22 22.05 -16.90
C ILE A 36 -2.60 23.44 -16.87
N LYS A 37 -1.71 23.72 -15.91
CA LYS A 37 -1.03 25.03 -15.82
C LYS A 37 -0.20 25.35 -17.05
N SER A 38 0.18 24.35 -17.86
CA SER A 38 0.98 24.48 -19.07
C SER A 38 0.23 24.19 -20.37
N SER A 39 -1.10 23.99 -20.33
CA SER A 39 -1.88 23.48 -21.47
C SER A 39 -2.99 24.44 -21.94
N ASP A 40 -3.28 24.43 -23.24
CA ASP A 40 -4.47 25.09 -23.79
C ASP A 40 -5.75 24.24 -23.59
N LYS A 41 -6.93 24.83 -23.85
CA LYS A 41 -8.22 24.15 -23.61
C LYS A 41 -8.38 22.85 -24.41
N GLN A 42 -7.81 22.77 -25.61
CA GLN A 42 -7.90 21.58 -26.46
C GLN A 42 -7.04 20.45 -25.87
N SER A 43 -5.81 20.77 -25.48
CA SER A 43 -4.89 19.86 -24.80
C SER A 43 -5.50 19.30 -23.51
N ILE A 44 -6.24 20.11 -22.76
CA ILE A 44 -6.96 19.65 -21.56
C ILE A 44 -7.97 18.55 -21.91
N ALA A 45 -8.78 18.71 -22.96
CA ALA A 45 -9.75 17.70 -23.37
C ALA A 45 -9.07 16.39 -23.78
N ASP A 46 -7.96 16.47 -24.51
CA ASP A 46 -7.20 15.31 -24.95
C ASP A 46 -6.55 14.55 -23.78
N LEU A 47 -6.09 15.27 -22.74
CA LEU A 47 -5.59 14.68 -21.49
C LEU A 47 -6.69 13.90 -20.77
N TYR A 48 -7.88 14.50 -20.59
CA TYR A 48 -9.03 13.83 -19.99
C TYR A 48 -9.44 12.58 -20.75
N TYR A 49 -9.42 12.64 -22.08
CA TYR A 49 -9.68 11.49 -22.92
C TYR A 49 -8.65 10.37 -22.64
N CYS A 50 -7.35 10.68 -22.67
CA CYS A 50 -6.30 9.70 -22.36
C CYS A 50 -6.50 9.04 -20.98
N PHE A 51 -6.80 9.84 -19.94
CA PHE A 51 -7.05 9.31 -18.60
C PHE A 51 -8.24 8.35 -18.55
N SER A 52 -9.33 8.69 -19.24
CA SER A 52 -10.49 7.79 -19.32
C SER A 52 -10.14 6.44 -19.97
N LEU A 53 -9.22 6.45 -20.94
CA LEU A 53 -8.72 5.21 -21.55
C LEU A 53 -7.87 4.39 -20.58
N TYR A 54 -7.03 5.04 -19.77
CA TYR A 54 -6.19 4.37 -18.78
C TYR A 54 -7.05 3.69 -17.70
N GLU A 55 -8.02 4.43 -17.13
CA GLU A 55 -8.95 3.89 -16.14
C GLU A 55 -9.74 2.71 -16.70
N LYS A 56 -10.20 2.81 -17.95
CA LYS A 56 -10.91 1.72 -18.62
C LYS A 56 -10.02 0.49 -18.80
N CYS A 57 -8.78 0.68 -19.24
CA CYS A 57 -7.80 -0.40 -19.38
C CYS A 57 -7.52 -1.07 -18.03
N LEU A 58 -7.24 -0.28 -16.99
CA LEU A 58 -7.00 -0.76 -15.63
C LEU A 58 -8.20 -1.53 -15.07
N SER A 59 -9.40 -1.00 -15.23
CA SER A 59 -10.65 -1.64 -14.78
C SER A 59 -10.83 -3.02 -15.43
N LEU A 60 -10.62 -3.11 -16.76
CA LEU A 60 -10.71 -4.37 -17.48
C LEU A 60 -9.63 -5.37 -17.06
N ALA A 61 -8.39 -4.91 -16.87
CA ALA A 61 -7.29 -5.75 -16.38
C ALA A 61 -7.53 -6.24 -14.95
N ARG A 62 -8.12 -5.41 -14.07
CA ARG A 62 -8.52 -5.81 -12.71
C ARG A 62 -9.58 -6.91 -12.75
N GLY A 63 -10.58 -6.74 -13.62
CA GLY A 63 -11.64 -7.73 -13.89
C GLY A 63 -11.21 -8.93 -14.73
N ASN A 64 -9.90 -9.13 -14.97
CA ASN A 64 -9.33 -10.22 -15.74
C ASN A 64 -9.79 -10.34 -17.21
N ASN A 65 -10.32 -9.25 -17.79
CA ASN A 65 -10.74 -9.17 -19.19
C ASN A 65 -9.56 -8.73 -20.08
N LEU A 66 -8.53 -9.58 -20.17
CA LEU A 66 -7.21 -9.20 -20.72
C LEU A 66 -7.24 -8.92 -22.23
N ASP A 67 -8.08 -9.59 -23.01
CA ASP A 67 -8.20 -9.30 -24.44
C ASP A 67 -8.77 -7.91 -24.70
N LEU A 68 -9.83 -7.55 -23.97
CA LEU A 68 -10.41 -6.21 -24.04
C LEU A 68 -9.43 -5.15 -23.49
N ALA A 69 -8.70 -5.44 -22.41
CA ALA A 69 -7.66 -4.55 -21.93
C ALA A 69 -6.58 -4.32 -23.01
N GLY A 70 -6.16 -5.37 -23.73
CA GLY A 70 -5.24 -5.28 -24.85
C GLY A 70 -5.76 -4.40 -26.00
N TYR A 71 -7.05 -4.49 -26.33
CA TYR A 71 -7.70 -3.59 -27.29
C TYR A 71 -7.61 -2.12 -26.83
N TRP A 72 -7.88 -1.83 -25.55
CA TRP A 72 -7.79 -0.47 -25.02
C TRP A 72 -6.35 0.05 -24.96
N LEU A 73 -5.36 -0.81 -24.69
CA LEU A 73 -3.94 -0.43 -24.83
C LEU A 73 -3.60 -0.01 -26.25
N HIS A 74 -4.14 -0.68 -27.27
CA HIS A 74 -3.95 -0.25 -28.65
C HIS A 74 -4.58 1.13 -28.90
N LYS A 75 -5.78 1.38 -28.36
CA LYS A 75 -6.45 2.69 -28.45
C LYS A 75 -5.68 3.80 -27.74
N ILE A 76 -5.07 3.51 -26.60
CA ILE A 76 -4.18 4.45 -25.90
C ILE A 76 -3.00 4.84 -26.79
N LYS A 77 -2.33 3.88 -27.43
CA LYS A 77 -1.20 4.15 -28.33
C LYS A 77 -1.61 5.03 -29.51
N GLN A 78 -2.81 4.83 -30.07
CA GLN A 78 -3.38 5.69 -31.11
C GLN A 78 -3.70 7.10 -30.59
N ALA A 79 -4.17 7.23 -29.35
CA ALA A 79 -4.40 8.55 -28.76
C ALA A 79 -3.08 9.30 -28.54
N HIS A 80 -2.05 8.61 -28.02
CA HIS A 80 -0.72 9.17 -27.76
C HIS A 80 -0.05 9.76 -29.00
N SER A 81 -0.27 9.21 -30.19
CA SER A 81 0.32 9.77 -31.42
C SER A 81 -0.19 11.17 -31.76
N ASN A 82 -1.30 11.60 -31.16
CA ASN A 82 -1.90 12.91 -31.37
C ASN A 82 -1.59 13.89 -30.22
N ILE A 83 -0.87 13.45 -29.17
CA ILE A 83 -0.53 14.28 -28.02
C ILE A 83 0.89 14.85 -28.20
N PRO A 84 1.11 16.16 -27.99
CA PRO A 84 2.44 16.75 -27.97
C PRO A 84 3.39 16.03 -27.00
N ASN A 85 4.65 15.88 -27.39
CA ASN A 85 5.64 15.15 -26.59
C ASN A 85 5.82 15.74 -25.19
N GLU A 86 5.70 17.06 -25.04
CA GLU A 86 5.82 17.75 -23.75
C GLU A 86 4.70 17.37 -22.77
N LEU A 87 3.51 17.01 -23.27
CA LEU A 87 2.39 16.53 -22.45
C LEU A 87 2.47 15.03 -22.23
N LEU A 88 2.94 14.30 -23.25
CA LEU A 88 3.06 12.85 -23.21
C LEU A 88 3.99 12.38 -22.08
N GLN A 89 5.07 13.12 -21.78
CA GLN A 89 5.95 12.80 -20.64
C GLN A 89 5.21 12.77 -19.30
N TYR A 90 4.25 13.66 -19.05
CA TYR A 90 3.46 13.64 -17.81
C TYR A 90 2.43 12.52 -17.83
N LEU A 91 1.82 12.26 -18.97
CA LEU A 91 0.90 11.14 -19.16
C LEU A 91 1.58 9.77 -18.96
N LYS A 92 2.87 9.66 -19.29
CA LYS A 92 3.65 8.42 -19.08
C LYS A 92 3.66 7.99 -17.61
N ILE A 93 3.67 8.93 -16.66
CA ILE A 93 3.60 8.60 -15.22
C ILE A 93 2.38 7.74 -14.87
N LEU A 94 1.27 7.93 -15.57
CA LEU A 94 0.05 7.17 -15.34
C LEU A 94 -0.11 5.99 -16.31
N TYR A 95 0.40 6.13 -17.53
CA TYR A 95 0.32 5.08 -18.54
C TYR A 95 1.28 3.91 -18.28
N THR A 96 2.53 4.16 -17.88
CA THR A 96 3.51 3.09 -17.68
C THR A 96 3.07 2.11 -16.58
N PRO A 97 2.59 2.57 -15.40
CA PRO A 97 2.04 1.66 -14.39
C PRO A 97 0.80 0.90 -14.89
N CYS A 98 -0.05 1.52 -15.71
CA CYS A 98 -1.19 0.84 -16.35
C CYS A 98 -0.73 -0.30 -17.26
N LEU A 99 0.28 -0.07 -18.10
CA LEU A 99 0.86 -1.08 -18.97
C LEU A 99 1.58 -2.19 -18.17
N ALA A 100 2.32 -1.81 -17.12
CA ALA A 100 2.96 -2.76 -16.23
C ALA A 100 1.92 -3.67 -15.56
N PHE A 101 0.82 -3.11 -15.05
CA PHE A 101 -0.26 -3.88 -14.46
C PHE A 101 -0.91 -4.86 -15.43
N TYR A 102 -1.08 -4.47 -16.70
CA TYR A 102 -1.54 -5.39 -17.74
C TYR A 102 -0.59 -6.59 -17.93
N TYR A 103 0.73 -6.35 -18.01
CA TYR A 103 1.71 -7.44 -18.11
C TYR A 103 1.77 -8.30 -16.86
N TYR A 104 1.68 -7.70 -15.67
CA TYR A 104 1.55 -8.42 -14.40
C TYR A 104 0.35 -9.38 -14.41
N LYS A 105 -0.82 -8.93 -14.87
CA LYS A 105 -2.02 -9.77 -14.98
C LYS A 105 -1.88 -10.88 -16.02
N ARG A 106 -1.01 -10.71 -17.01
CA ARG A 106 -0.61 -11.76 -17.97
C ARG A 106 0.54 -12.63 -17.48
N GLU A 107 0.94 -12.48 -16.21
CA GLU A 107 2.06 -13.20 -15.59
C GLU A 107 3.42 -12.95 -16.29
N ASN A 108 3.51 -11.91 -17.11
CA ASN A 108 4.78 -11.46 -17.67
C ASN A 108 5.47 -10.52 -16.66
N TYR A 109 5.98 -11.12 -15.58
CA TYR A 109 6.57 -10.40 -14.45
C TYR A 109 7.85 -9.65 -14.83
N SER A 110 8.66 -10.17 -15.75
CA SER A 110 9.87 -9.51 -16.25
C SER A 110 9.54 -8.19 -16.95
N ALA A 111 8.64 -8.22 -17.95
CA ALA A 111 8.23 -7.00 -18.65
C ALA A 111 7.56 -5.99 -17.69
N SER A 112 6.76 -6.48 -16.75
CA SER A 112 6.15 -5.62 -15.73
C SER A 112 7.20 -4.94 -14.85
N MET A 113 8.25 -5.66 -14.43
CA MET A 113 9.30 -5.11 -13.56
C MET A 113 10.17 -4.08 -14.29
N GLU A 114 10.51 -4.34 -15.55
CA GLU A 114 11.26 -3.41 -16.41
C GLU A 114 10.51 -2.08 -16.57
N LEU A 115 9.21 -2.15 -16.84
CA LEU A 115 8.35 -0.96 -16.96
C LEU A 115 8.31 -0.14 -15.68
N LEU A 116 8.15 -0.78 -14.52
CA LEU A 116 8.15 -0.06 -13.24
C LEU A 116 9.50 0.57 -12.93
N SER A 117 10.59 -0.12 -13.25
CA SER A 117 11.95 0.40 -13.03
C SER A 117 12.22 1.60 -13.94
N SER A 118 11.81 1.53 -15.22
CA SER A 118 11.88 2.65 -16.14
C SER A 118 11.02 3.83 -15.67
N GLU A 119 9.85 3.58 -15.10
CA GLU A 119 8.95 4.62 -14.60
C GLU A 119 9.54 5.36 -13.40
N MET A 120 10.17 4.65 -12.46
CA MET A 120 10.83 5.28 -11.32
C MET A 120 11.91 6.28 -11.76
N ASN A 121 12.73 5.92 -12.75
CA ASN A 121 13.72 6.83 -13.32
C ASN A 121 13.07 8.04 -14.00
N HIS A 122 11.94 7.83 -14.68
CA HIS A 122 11.18 8.91 -15.33
C HIS A 122 10.58 9.89 -14.31
N ILE A 123 10.04 9.37 -13.20
CA ILE A 123 9.55 10.17 -12.06
C ILE A 123 10.67 11.03 -11.48
N ASP A 124 11.86 10.46 -11.25
CA ASP A 124 12.99 11.18 -10.67
C ASP A 124 13.43 12.37 -11.54
N MET A 125 13.41 12.21 -12.86
CA MET A 125 13.72 13.30 -13.80
C MET A 125 12.60 14.35 -13.88
N LEU A 126 11.34 13.91 -14.00
CA LEU A 126 10.22 14.79 -14.30
C LEU A 126 9.74 15.60 -13.08
N LEU A 127 9.90 15.05 -11.87
CA LEU A 127 9.41 15.64 -10.62
C LEU A 127 10.55 16.04 -9.66
N ALA A 128 11.76 16.29 -10.20
CA ALA A 128 12.95 16.67 -9.40
C ALA A 128 12.67 17.82 -8.42
N ASP A 129 11.89 18.81 -8.84
CA ASP A 129 11.55 19.99 -8.04
C ASP A 129 10.32 19.79 -7.14
N ASN A 130 9.52 18.74 -7.35
CA ASN A 130 8.34 18.43 -6.54
C ASN A 130 8.57 17.16 -5.70
N LYS A 131 9.31 17.34 -4.61
CA LYS A 131 9.74 16.25 -3.70
C LYS A 131 8.60 15.40 -3.15
N ALA A 132 7.47 16.02 -2.78
CA ALA A 132 6.32 15.33 -2.24
C ALA A 132 5.71 14.40 -3.30
N LEU A 133 5.26 14.96 -4.43
CA LEU A 133 4.64 14.18 -5.51
C LEU A 133 5.59 13.12 -6.08
N LYS A 134 6.88 13.46 -6.22
CA LYS A 134 7.91 12.51 -6.65
C LYS A 134 7.93 11.27 -5.76
N LEU A 135 7.99 11.48 -4.45
CA LEU A 135 8.03 10.38 -3.49
C LEU A 135 6.72 9.58 -3.48
N GLU A 136 5.57 10.24 -3.54
CA GLU A 136 4.27 9.57 -3.62
C GLU A 136 4.20 8.59 -4.80
N MET A 137 4.60 9.02 -6.00
CA MET A 137 4.62 8.18 -7.20
C MET A 137 5.59 7.01 -7.07
N LYS A 138 6.79 7.27 -6.52
CA LYS A 138 7.79 6.22 -6.29
C LYS A 138 7.31 5.17 -5.31
N LEU A 139 6.66 5.58 -4.21
CA LEU A 139 6.12 4.65 -3.22
C LEU A 139 5.04 3.74 -3.81
N GLU A 140 4.20 4.25 -4.72
CA GLU A 140 3.25 3.40 -5.47
C GLU A 140 3.96 2.38 -6.37
N GLN A 141 5.06 2.76 -7.03
CA GLN A 141 5.78 1.82 -7.89
C GLN A 141 6.55 0.78 -7.07
N ILE A 142 7.14 1.17 -5.94
CA ILE A 142 7.82 0.26 -5.02
C ILE A 142 6.87 -0.82 -4.52
N ILE A 143 5.65 -0.46 -4.13
CA ILE A 143 4.66 -1.46 -3.69
C ILE A 143 4.20 -2.37 -4.84
N ASN A 144 4.15 -1.85 -6.07
CA ASN A 144 3.86 -2.67 -7.25
C ASN A 144 5.03 -3.64 -7.56
N LYS A 145 6.29 -3.21 -7.43
CA LYS A 145 7.47 -4.10 -7.53
C LYS A 145 7.39 -5.22 -6.49
N TYR A 146 7.07 -4.90 -5.24
CA TYR A 146 6.84 -5.88 -4.17
C TYR A 146 5.76 -6.92 -4.56
N ARG A 147 4.60 -6.47 -5.06
CA ARG A 147 3.52 -7.39 -5.48
C ARG A 147 3.94 -8.33 -6.61
N ILE A 148 4.75 -7.85 -7.56
CA ILE A 148 5.29 -8.66 -8.66
C ILE A 148 6.28 -9.69 -8.12
N LEU A 149 7.22 -9.29 -7.24
CA LEU A 149 8.18 -10.21 -6.62
C LEU A 149 7.48 -11.32 -5.84
N HIS A 150 6.47 -10.96 -5.04
CA HIS A 150 5.66 -11.94 -4.31
C HIS A 150 4.94 -12.90 -5.25
N SER A 151 4.29 -12.39 -6.30
CA SER A 151 3.51 -13.23 -7.23
C SER A 151 4.39 -14.12 -8.12
N SER A 152 5.60 -13.67 -8.43
CA SER A 152 6.61 -14.46 -9.13
C SER A 152 7.34 -15.46 -8.22
N LYS A 153 6.91 -15.60 -6.96
CA LYS A 153 7.47 -16.52 -5.94
C LYS A 153 8.93 -16.24 -5.58
N ASN A 154 9.42 -15.04 -5.89
CA ASN A 154 10.73 -14.56 -5.43
C ASN A 154 10.61 -14.02 -4.00
N TYR A 155 10.31 -14.92 -3.05
CA TYR A 155 9.98 -14.55 -1.68
C TYR A 155 11.14 -13.90 -0.93
N GLU A 156 12.37 -14.33 -1.15
CA GLU A 156 13.55 -13.73 -0.51
C GLU A 156 13.66 -12.23 -0.83
N THR A 157 13.62 -11.89 -2.12
CA THR A 157 13.68 -10.48 -2.57
C THR A 157 12.42 -9.72 -2.15
N SER A 158 11.25 -10.37 -2.22
CA SER A 158 9.98 -9.77 -1.82
C SER A 158 9.96 -9.40 -0.33
N VAL A 159 10.46 -10.28 0.54
CA VAL A 159 10.56 -10.06 1.99
C VAL A 159 11.57 -8.97 2.29
N SER A 160 12.74 -8.99 1.64
CA SER A 160 13.73 -7.92 1.78
C SER A 160 13.15 -6.54 1.42
N LEU A 161 12.44 -6.45 0.30
CA LEU A 161 11.78 -5.22 -0.12
C LEU A 161 10.66 -4.80 0.85
N ALA A 162 9.85 -5.73 1.34
CA ALA A 162 8.83 -5.45 2.34
C ALA A 162 9.44 -4.88 3.63
N THR A 163 10.51 -5.48 4.14
CA THR A 163 11.25 -4.96 5.30
C THR A 163 11.74 -3.54 5.04
N ASN A 164 12.35 -3.28 3.87
CA ASN A 164 12.84 -1.95 3.51
C ASN A 164 11.72 -0.91 3.41
N ILE A 165 10.57 -1.27 2.82
CA ILE A 165 9.39 -0.40 2.77
C ILE A 165 8.96 -0.02 4.19
N ILE A 166 8.83 -1.01 5.07
CA ILE A 166 8.36 -0.82 6.44
C ILE A 166 9.36 0.03 7.26
N ASP A 167 10.65 -0.28 7.16
CA ASP A 167 11.72 0.49 7.80
C ASP A 167 11.78 1.94 7.29
N PHE A 168 11.56 2.17 5.99
CA PHE A 168 11.49 3.51 5.43
C PHE A 168 10.30 4.30 5.97
N VAL A 169 9.10 3.71 5.98
CA VAL A 169 7.90 4.47 6.38
C VAL A 169 7.81 4.76 7.87
N ILE A 170 8.59 4.06 8.69
CA ILE A 170 8.55 4.21 10.16
C ILE A 170 9.79 4.89 10.71
N ASN A 171 10.97 4.50 10.22
CA ASN A 171 12.26 4.97 10.71
C ASN A 171 12.95 5.92 9.72
N ASN A 172 12.31 6.24 8.58
CA ASN A 172 12.90 7.01 7.49
C ASN A 172 14.25 6.43 6.99
N LYS A 173 14.42 5.11 7.13
CA LYS A 173 15.64 4.42 6.74
C LYS A 173 15.61 4.18 5.24
N LYS A 174 16.48 4.90 4.53
CA LYS A 174 16.55 4.89 3.08
C LYS A 174 17.13 3.59 2.53
N PHE A 175 16.79 3.29 1.28
CA PHE A 175 17.28 2.15 0.51
C PHE A 175 17.31 2.50 -0.98
N ASN A 176 17.85 1.62 -1.83
CA ASN A 176 18.21 1.92 -3.22
C ASN A 176 17.14 2.64 -4.06
N ASP A 177 15.86 2.30 -3.87
CA ASP A 177 14.77 2.92 -4.65
C ASP A 177 14.40 4.34 -4.18
N VAL A 178 14.90 4.80 -3.01
CA VAL A 178 14.57 6.07 -2.34
C VAL A 178 15.79 6.72 -1.64
N GLU A 179 17.02 6.53 -2.15
CA GLU A 179 18.27 6.93 -1.49
C GLU A 179 18.35 8.42 -1.11
N ASP A 180 17.78 9.30 -1.93
CA ASP A 180 17.79 10.74 -1.68
C ASP A 180 16.51 11.24 -1.01
N ASP A 181 15.49 10.38 -0.92
CA ASP A 181 14.16 10.80 -0.51
C ASP A 181 13.94 10.71 1.02
N SER A 182 12.93 11.42 1.53
CA SER A 182 12.55 11.39 2.94
C SER A 182 11.05 11.17 3.07
N ILE A 183 10.63 10.19 3.86
CA ILE A 183 9.20 9.88 4.04
C ILE A 183 8.40 11.10 4.48
N HIS A 184 8.99 11.99 5.28
CA HIS A 184 8.34 13.20 5.76
C HIS A 184 7.90 14.17 4.65
N TRP A 185 8.41 14.03 3.43
CA TRP A 185 7.95 14.85 2.30
C TRP A 185 6.49 14.56 1.91
N VAL A 186 5.99 13.34 2.14
CA VAL A 186 4.59 13.02 1.84
C VAL A 186 3.60 13.61 2.84
N ALA A 187 4.08 14.22 3.94
CA ALA A 187 3.20 14.99 4.82
C ALA A 187 2.62 16.19 4.07
N ASP A 188 3.39 16.84 3.20
CA ASP A 188 2.97 18.01 2.40
C ASP A 188 2.18 19.05 3.22
N GLY A 189 2.73 19.46 4.37
CA GLY A 189 2.09 20.41 5.28
C GLY A 189 0.89 19.86 6.08
N ASN A 190 0.46 18.62 5.82
CA ASN A 190 -0.60 17.92 6.54
C ASN A 190 -0.10 16.58 7.14
N PRO A 191 0.17 16.52 8.46
CA PRO A 191 0.64 15.30 9.12
C PRO A 191 -0.24 14.05 8.90
N GLU A 192 -1.53 14.21 8.63
CA GLU A 192 -2.42 13.06 8.34
C GLU A 192 -2.12 12.40 6.98
N ASN A 193 -1.56 13.13 6.01
CA ASN A 193 -1.11 12.54 4.74
C ASN A 193 0.01 11.52 4.97
N TYR A 194 0.94 11.84 5.87
CA TYR A 194 1.99 10.91 6.26
C TYR A 194 1.42 9.63 6.87
N ARG A 195 0.47 9.75 7.82
CA ARG A 195 -0.21 8.58 8.40
C ARG A 195 -0.95 7.77 7.35
N ASN A 196 -1.60 8.41 6.38
CA ASN A 196 -2.29 7.74 5.30
C ASN A 196 -1.33 6.92 4.42
N TRP A 197 -0.16 7.47 4.11
CA TRP A 197 0.88 6.74 3.36
C TRP A 197 1.47 5.56 4.13
N VAL A 198 1.75 5.73 5.42
CA VAL A 198 2.17 4.61 6.30
C VAL A 198 1.10 3.52 6.29
N THR A 199 -0.16 3.90 6.48
CA THR A 199 -1.30 2.98 6.47
C THR A 199 -1.44 2.27 5.13
N PHE A 200 -1.33 3.01 4.04
CA PHE A 200 -1.38 2.49 2.69
C PHE A 200 -0.30 1.44 2.46
N LEU A 201 0.96 1.75 2.73
CA LEU A 201 2.09 0.86 2.44
C LEU A 201 2.06 -0.39 3.32
N VAL A 202 1.85 -0.24 4.62
CA VAL A 202 1.75 -1.38 5.55
C VAL A 202 0.59 -2.31 5.14
N ASN A 203 -0.59 -1.76 4.83
CA ASN A 203 -1.73 -2.59 4.41
C ASN A 203 -1.45 -3.36 3.12
N ASN A 204 -0.74 -2.76 2.17
CA ASN A 204 -0.44 -3.43 0.90
C ASN A 204 0.61 -4.52 1.04
N VAL A 205 1.63 -4.32 1.89
CA VAL A 205 2.58 -5.37 2.23
C VAL A 205 1.83 -6.55 2.87
N VAL A 206 1.03 -6.26 3.88
CA VAL A 206 0.37 -7.32 4.66
C VAL A 206 -0.71 -8.05 3.87
N SER A 207 -1.55 -7.33 3.12
CA SER A 207 -2.64 -7.95 2.34
C SER A 207 -2.14 -8.91 1.29
N LYS A 208 -0.98 -8.64 0.68
CA LYS A 208 -0.43 -9.53 -0.34
C LYS A 208 -0.08 -10.90 0.22
N ILE A 209 0.38 -10.97 1.47
CA ILE A 209 0.66 -12.21 2.19
C ILE A 209 -0.65 -12.88 2.63
N GLU A 210 -1.58 -12.12 3.23
CA GLU A 210 -2.84 -12.67 3.75
C GLU A 210 -3.69 -13.31 2.64
N LEU A 211 -3.80 -12.62 1.49
CA LEU A 211 -4.65 -13.03 0.36
C LEU A 211 -3.98 -14.04 -0.57
N ASP A 212 -2.75 -14.45 -0.28
CA ASP A 212 -2.09 -15.53 -1.00
C ASP A 212 -2.69 -16.88 -0.55
N ASN A 213 -3.54 -17.44 -1.41
CA ASN A 213 -4.22 -18.71 -1.16
C ASN A 213 -3.33 -19.93 -1.46
N GLU A 214 -2.20 -19.73 -2.16
CA GLU A 214 -1.25 -20.81 -2.44
C GLU A 214 -0.26 -21.01 -1.27
N MET A 215 -0.05 -19.96 -0.48
CA MET A 215 0.88 -19.96 0.64
C MET A 215 0.29 -20.62 1.89
N GLN A 216 1.05 -21.55 2.47
CA GLN A 216 0.67 -22.21 3.72
C GLN A 216 0.78 -21.26 4.91
N GLU A 217 -0.03 -21.50 5.94
CA GLU A 217 -0.07 -20.64 7.12
C GLU A 217 1.31 -20.48 7.78
N LYS A 218 2.07 -21.57 7.91
CA LYS A 218 3.42 -21.55 8.50
C LYS A 218 4.39 -20.67 7.70
N GLU A 219 4.25 -20.64 6.37
CA GLU A 219 5.07 -19.78 5.50
C GLU A 219 4.72 -18.31 5.71
N LYS A 220 3.43 -17.99 5.84
CA LYS A 220 2.96 -16.63 6.19
C LYS A 220 3.55 -16.18 7.52
N GLU A 221 3.51 -17.04 8.54
CA GLU A 221 4.07 -16.76 9.87
C GLU A 221 5.59 -16.50 9.80
N MET A 222 6.34 -17.28 9.02
CA MET A 222 7.77 -17.06 8.80
C MET A 222 8.05 -15.72 8.10
N ILE A 223 7.26 -15.36 7.09
CA ILE A 223 7.38 -14.07 6.40
C ILE A 223 7.06 -12.91 7.36
N TYR A 224 6.00 -13.02 8.15
CA TYR A 224 5.68 -12.00 9.14
C TYR A 224 6.78 -11.84 10.18
N TYR A 225 7.35 -12.95 10.65
CA TYR A 225 8.49 -12.91 11.54
C TYR A 225 9.70 -12.22 10.90
N ALA A 226 10.01 -12.51 9.63
CA ALA A 226 11.11 -11.87 8.93
C ALA A 226 10.90 -10.35 8.78
N ILE A 227 9.69 -9.92 8.37
CA ILE A 227 9.37 -8.51 8.16
C ILE A 227 9.32 -7.74 9.48
N PHE A 228 8.57 -8.23 10.47
CA PHE A 228 8.34 -7.49 11.71
C PHE A 228 9.44 -7.72 12.76
N GLY A 229 10.16 -8.84 12.67
CA GLY A 229 11.26 -9.18 13.58
C GLY A 229 12.50 -8.29 13.37
N SER A 230 12.72 -7.81 12.14
CA SER A 230 13.86 -6.98 11.76
C SER A 230 13.73 -5.50 12.11
N ILE A 231 12.53 -5.04 12.44
CA ILE A 231 12.25 -3.63 12.69
C ILE A 231 12.83 -3.25 14.06
N SER A 232 13.75 -2.29 14.07
CA SER A 232 14.33 -1.72 15.29
C SER A 232 13.32 -0.84 16.04
N SER A 233 13.62 -0.52 17.30
CA SER A 233 12.79 0.38 18.11
C SER A 233 12.48 1.69 17.37
N PHE A 234 11.20 2.08 17.41
CA PHE A 234 10.68 3.23 16.71
C PHE A 234 11.24 4.52 17.31
N GLN A 235 11.74 5.40 16.46
CA GLN A 235 12.18 6.73 16.89
C GLN A 235 11.05 7.78 16.84
N ASN A 236 9.93 7.48 16.19
CA ASN A 236 8.82 8.41 16.01
C ASN A 236 7.64 8.13 16.96
N SER A 237 7.27 9.12 17.77
CA SER A 237 6.15 9.06 18.71
C SER A 237 4.76 9.09 18.04
N GLU A 238 4.68 9.49 16.76
CA GLU A 238 3.41 9.60 16.01
C GLU A 238 2.76 8.25 15.67
N PHE A 239 3.52 7.16 15.74
CA PHE A 239 3.12 5.80 15.38
C PHE A 239 3.29 4.80 16.53
N ILE A 240 3.15 5.26 17.77
CA ILE A 240 3.39 4.43 18.96
C ILE A 240 2.52 3.17 19.00
N GLU A 241 1.26 3.23 18.53
CA GLU A 241 0.42 2.04 18.47
C GLU A 241 0.89 1.03 17.41
N LEU A 242 1.46 1.51 16.30
CA LEU A 242 2.05 0.67 15.27
C LEU A 242 3.35 0.01 15.78
N ASP A 243 4.15 0.73 16.57
CA ASP A 243 5.31 0.17 17.29
C ASP A 243 4.92 -0.99 18.18
N TYR A 244 3.92 -0.77 19.03
CA TYR A 244 3.40 -1.85 19.86
C TYR A 244 2.83 -3.00 19.04
N SER A 245 2.22 -2.74 17.89
CA SER A 245 1.71 -3.78 17.00
C SER A 245 2.84 -4.66 16.45
N PHE A 246 3.94 -4.07 15.99
CA PHE A 246 5.05 -4.84 15.44
C PHE A 246 5.84 -5.57 16.52
N LYS A 247 6.08 -4.94 17.66
CA LYS A 247 6.66 -5.61 18.84
C LYS A 247 5.79 -6.78 19.29
N SER A 248 4.47 -6.61 19.26
CA SER A 248 3.51 -7.66 19.58
C SER A 248 3.65 -8.84 18.60
N LEU A 249 3.57 -8.60 17.29
CA LEU A 249 3.72 -9.65 16.28
C LEU A 249 5.07 -10.37 16.38
N LYS A 250 6.16 -9.61 16.59
CA LYS A 250 7.49 -10.18 16.83
C LYS A 250 7.48 -11.15 18.02
N ASN A 251 6.96 -10.71 19.17
CA ASN A 251 6.91 -11.55 20.37
C ASN A 251 6.02 -12.77 20.19
N TYR A 252 4.89 -12.64 19.49
CA TYR A 252 4.01 -13.74 19.15
C TYR A 252 4.75 -14.85 18.40
N TYR A 253 5.44 -14.49 17.31
CA TYR A 253 6.17 -15.45 16.49
C TYR A 253 7.46 -15.98 17.15
N GLN A 254 7.98 -15.29 18.16
CA GLN A 254 9.06 -15.79 19.02
C GLN A 254 8.57 -16.72 20.15
N GLY A 255 7.25 -16.84 20.34
CA GLY A 255 6.66 -17.63 21.43
C GLY A 255 6.62 -16.92 22.79
N ASP A 256 6.95 -15.63 22.87
CA ASP A 256 6.87 -14.82 24.09
C ASP A 256 5.44 -14.26 24.25
N ILE A 257 4.53 -15.13 24.73
CA ILE A 257 3.11 -14.82 24.85
C ILE A 257 2.82 -13.71 25.86
N GLU A 258 3.63 -13.59 26.91
CA GLU A 258 3.45 -12.55 27.94
C GLU A 258 3.71 -11.16 27.35
N LYS A 259 4.87 -10.97 26.71
CA LYS A 259 5.18 -9.69 26.05
C LYS A 259 4.31 -9.44 24.82
N PHE A 260 3.85 -10.49 24.14
CA PHE A 260 2.84 -10.36 23.09
C PHE A 260 1.58 -9.67 23.64
N LEU A 261 1.00 -10.21 24.72
CA LEU A 261 -0.23 -9.68 25.34
C LEU A 261 -0.04 -8.26 25.89
N GLU A 262 1.12 -7.97 26.47
CA GLU A 262 1.43 -6.63 26.96
C GLU A 262 1.40 -5.60 25.81
N ASN A 263 2.09 -5.90 24.72
CA ASN A 263 2.16 -5.00 23.57
C ASN A 263 0.85 -4.92 22.79
N VAL A 264 0.11 -6.03 22.61
CA VAL A 264 -1.24 -5.99 22.01
C VAL A 264 -2.12 -5.01 22.78
N SER A 265 -2.14 -5.10 24.11
CA SER A 265 -3.03 -4.29 24.94
C SER A 265 -2.77 -2.79 24.73
N LYS A 266 -1.50 -2.41 24.56
CA LYS A 266 -1.09 -1.02 24.25
C LYS A 266 -1.46 -0.62 22.83
N ALA A 267 -1.20 -1.47 21.84
CA ALA A 267 -1.60 -1.24 20.45
C ALA A 267 -3.12 -1.02 20.31
N PHE A 268 -3.92 -1.79 21.06
CA PHE A 268 -5.37 -1.75 20.97
C PHE A 268 -5.99 -0.49 21.59
N GLN A 269 -5.26 0.26 22.42
CA GLN A 269 -5.75 1.52 23.00
C GLN A 269 -6.23 2.52 21.92
N LYS A 270 -5.59 2.53 20.75
CA LYS A 270 -6.09 3.25 19.56
C LYS A 270 -6.12 2.33 18.34
N ILE A 271 -6.75 1.17 18.47
CA ILE A 271 -6.86 0.16 17.40
C ILE A 271 -7.33 0.76 16.07
N HIS A 272 -8.23 1.75 16.10
CA HIS A 272 -8.73 2.39 14.88
C HIS A 272 -7.67 3.16 14.09
N LYS A 273 -6.55 3.58 14.69
CA LYS A 273 -5.44 4.24 14.00
C LYS A 273 -4.48 3.26 13.33
N LEU A 274 -4.59 1.97 13.61
CA LEU A 274 -3.71 0.96 13.03
C LEU A 274 -4.11 0.67 11.58
N PRO A 275 -3.16 0.28 10.73
CA PRO A 275 -3.48 -0.28 9.42
C PRO A 275 -4.43 -1.48 9.58
N ILE A 276 -5.49 -1.53 8.78
CA ILE A 276 -6.55 -2.54 8.91
C ILE A 276 -6.05 -3.97 8.87
N ASN A 277 -5.06 -4.27 8.03
CA ASN A 277 -4.52 -5.62 7.93
C ASN A 277 -3.65 -5.98 9.13
N ILE A 278 -3.06 -5.00 9.83
CA ILE A 278 -2.41 -5.22 11.12
C ILE A 278 -3.45 -5.53 12.20
N GLN A 279 -4.58 -4.82 12.22
CA GLN A 279 -5.69 -5.12 13.13
C GLN A 279 -6.16 -6.58 12.94
N ARG A 280 -6.33 -7.02 11.69
CA ARG A 280 -6.75 -8.41 11.36
C ARG A 280 -5.75 -9.44 11.86
N ILE A 281 -4.46 -9.26 11.60
CA ILE A 281 -3.44 -10.21 12.04
C ILE A 281 -3.38 -10.30 13.56
N LEU A 282 -3.36 -9.16 14.26
CA LEU A 282 -3.34 -9.16 15.73
C LEU A 282 -4.55 -9.89 16.31
N LEU A 283 -5.75 -9.67 15.74
CA LEU A 283 -6.96 -10.40 16.12
C LEU A 283 -6.84 -11.89 15.85
N ASN A 284 -6.36 -12.30 14.67
CA ASN A 284 -6.14 -13.70 14.33
C ASN A 284 -5.16 -14.37 15.31
N CYS A 285 -4.06 -13.69 15.68
CA CYS A 285 -3.12 -14.18 16.69
C CYS A 285 -3.80 -14.36 18.06
N LEU A 286 -4.64 -13.42 18.49
CA LEU A 286 -5.39 -13.52 19.75
C LEU A 286 -6.42 -14.67 19.74
N ILE A 287 -7.13 -14.88 18.62
CA ILE A 287 -8.10 -15.98 18.45
C ILE A 287 -7.37 -17.33 18.49
N LYS A 288 -6.31 -17.49 17.68
CA LYS A 288 -5.50 -18.73 17.64
C LYS A 288 -4.91 -19.07 19.01
N SER A 289 -4.51 -18.05 19.77
CA SER A 289 -3.97 -18.19 21.13
C SER A 289 -5.03 -18.40 22.22
N LYS A 290 -6.32 -18.44 21.85
CA LYS A 290 -7.45 -18.56 22.79
C LYS A 290 -7.42 -17.47 23.87
N HIS A 291 -7.06 -16.25 23.47
CA HIS A 291 -6.98 -15.08 24.36
C HIS A 291 -8.16 -14.12 24.22
N ILE A 292 -8.88 -14.23 23.11
CA ILE A 292 -10.20 -13.64 22.92
C ILE A 292 -11.16 -14.70 22.40
N ASP A 293 -12.45 -14.45 22.61
CA ASP A 293 -13.50 -15.27 22.04
C ASP A 293 -13.50 -15.15 20.49
N PRO A 294 -13.59 -16.26 19.73
CA PRO A 294 -13.62 -16.20 18.27
C PRO A 294 -14.78 -15.39 17.71
N GLU A 295 -15.98 -15.50 18.28
CA GLU A 295 -17.16 -14.76 17.83
C GLU A 295 -16.94 -13.26 17.98
N LEU A 296 -16.39 -12.81 19.11
CA LEU A 296 -16.02 -11.41 19.32
C LEU A 296 -15.03 -10.90 18.25
N GLY A 297 -14.01 -11.71 17.93
CA GLY A 297 -13.04 -11.38 16.89
C GLY A 297 -13.66 -11.28 15.50
N TYR A 298 -14.52 -12.25 15.13
CA TYR A 298 -15.24 -12.25 13.86
C TYR A 298 -16.24 -11.10 13.76
N ASP A 299 -16.91 -10.76 14.85
CA ASP A 299 -17.81 -9.60 14.91
C ASP A 299 -17.06 -8.30 14.65
N TYR A 300 -15.90 -8.10 15.28
CA TYR A 300 -15.06 -6.93 14.99
C TYR A 300 -14.65 -6.88 13.52
N MET A 301 -14.18 -8.00 12.96
CA MET A 301 -13.76 -8.07 11.56
C MET A 301 -14.91 -7.79 10.58
N THR A 302 -16.11 -8.30 10.85
CA THR A 302 -17.26 -8.20 9.93
C THR A 302 -18.05 -6.91 10.09
N LYS A 303 -18.10 -6.33 11.29
CA LYS A 303 -18.84 -5.09 11.57
C LYS A 303 -17.95 -3.86 11.47
N VAL A 304 -16.79 -3.87 12.14
CA VAL A 304 -15.92 -2.67 12.23
C VAL A 304 -14.94 -2.61 11.06
N LEU A 305 -14.21 -3.69 10.80
CA LEU A 305 -13.21 -3.66 9.73
C LEU A 305 -13.83 -3.61 8.34
N LYS A 306 -15.00 -4.23 8.13
CA LYS A 306 -15.76 -4.08 6.88
C LYS A 306 -16.11 -2.62 6.56
N ILE A 307 -16.42 -1.79 7.56
CA ILE A 307 -16.68 -0.35 7.38
C ILE A 307 -15.42 0.38 6.91
N LYS A 308 -14.24 -0.10 7.34
CA LYS A 308 -12.94 0.53 7.09
C LYS A 308 -12.24 0.02 5.82
N LEU A 309 -12.55 -1.19 5.34
CA LEU A 309 -12.03 -1.69 4.06
C LEU A 309 -12.76 -0.98 2.91
N PRO A 310 -12.08 -0.14 2.11
CA PRO A 310 -12.67 0.28 0.86
C PRO A 310 -12.78 -0.96 -0.05
N VAL A 311 -13.93 -1.12 -0.71
CA VAL A 311 -14.19 -2.24 -1.63
C VAL A 311 -13.30 -2.08 -2.86
N TYR A 312 -12.03 -2.46 -2.73
CA TYR A 312 -11.08 -2.53 -3.84
C TYR A 312 -10.37 -3.88 -3.75
N GLN A 313 -11.01 -4.87 -4.35
CA GLN A 313 -10.41 -6.13 -4.79
C GLN A 313 -10.02 -5.99 -6.26
#